data_AF-A0A6N4VG42-F1
#
_entry.id   AF-A0A6N4VG42-F1
#
_cell.length_a   1.000
_cell.length_b   1.000
_cell.length_c   1.000
_cell.angle_alpha   90.00
_cell.angle_beta   90.00
_cell.angle_gamma   90.00
#
_symmetry.space_group_name_H-M   'P 1'
#
loop_
_entity.id
_entity.type
_entity.pdbx_description
1 polymer ?
#
loop_
_entity_poly.entity_id
_entity_poly.type
_entity_poly.pdbx_seq_one_letter_code
_entity_poly.pdbx_strand_id
1 'polypeptide(L)'
;MGNFSERRHHYDNGNRSVDWIVVMQHAVLLIEVKSTRPTDPIRLGSTAMWETLSTKLRKAYSQIEKANRNVSDRHPAFAEIPHDLPRLGLIVTMESFAFVNTPEVQSRLDTESTIPTLVCASQEVELLVTLRSTPINRFLLDFMTDSEKEVFDLSNELTAQPVDAFCRNEVMDAAWDSYDWGL
;
A
#
# COMPACT_ATOMS: atom_id res chain seq x y z
N MET A 1 3.25 16.15 12.10
CA MET A 1 2.13 15.32 12.59
C MET A 1 0.99 15.45 11.61
N GLY A 2 0.78 14.43 10.76
CA GLY A 2 -0.41 14.36 9.90
C GLY A 2 -1.61 13.96 10.76
N ASN A 3 -2.79 14.52 10.47
CA ASN A 3 -4.03 14.08 11.10
C ASN A 3 -4.38 12.69 10.54
N PHE A 4 -4.30 11.66 11.38
CA PHE A 4 -4.76 10.32 11.08
C PHE A 4 -6.28 10.26 11.30
N SER A 5 -7.07 10.09 10.24
CA SER A 5 -8.48 9.69 10.35
C SER A 5 -8.53 8.16 10.38
N GLU A 6 -8.68 7.57 11.57
CA GLU A 6 -8.71 6.11 11.78
C GLU A 6 -10.11 5.51 11.51
N ARG A 7 -10.85 6.03 10.53
CA ARG A 7 -12.16 5.49 10.18
C ARG A 7 -12.02 4.48 9.06
N ARG A 8 -12.46 3.23 9.30
CA ARG A 8 -12.86 2.34 8.21
C ARG A 8 -13.96 3.06 7.43
N HIS A 9 -13.67 3.47 6.20
CA HIS A 9 -14.63 4.21 5.37
C HIS A 9 -15.70 3.26 4.82
N HIS A 10 -16.81 3.15 5.56
CA HIS A 10 -18.05 2.55 5.07
C HIS A 10 -18.89 3.64 4.36
N TYR A 11 -19.39 3.36 3.17
CA TYR A 11 -20.32 4.28 2.50
C TYR A 11 -21.35 3.54 1.65
N ASP A 12 -22.60 4.02 1.75
CA ASP A 12 -23.81 3.57 1.05
C ASP A 12 -24.18 2.08 1.20
N ASN A 13 -25.25 1.79 1.93
CA ASN A 13 -25.81 0.44 2.15
C ASN A 13 -24.80 -0.66 2.54
N GLY A 14 -23.79 -0.32 3.35
CA GLY A 14 -22.82 -1.29 3.86
C GLY A 14 -21.70 -1.67 2.89
N ASN A 15 -21.54 -0.95 1.78
CA ASN A 15 -20.37 -1.11 0.92
C ASN A 15 -19.10 -0.62 1.64
N ARG A 16 -18.06 -1.45 1.58
CA ARG A 16 -16.72 -1.13 2.09
C ARG A 16 -15.91 -0.44 1.00
N SER A 17 -15.23 0.64 1.36
CA SER A 17 -14.19 1.25 0.53
C SER A 17 -12.89 0.44 0.65
N VAL A 18 -11.75 1.12 0.55
CA VAL A 18 -10.45 0.64 0.99
C VAL A 18 -10.39 0.54 2.51
N ASP A 19 -9.47 -0.27 3.03
CA ASP A 19 -9.32 -0.47 4.47
C ASP A 19 -8.87 0.80 5.22
N TRP A 20 -7.95 1.59 4.64
CA TRP A 20 -7.50 2.87 5.19
C TRP A 20 -7.34 3.96 4.13
N ILE A 21 -7.55 5.21 4.54
CA ILE A 21 -7.21 6.42 3.78
C ILE A 21 -6.33 7.29 4.67
N VAL A 22 -5.12 7.61 4.21
CA VAL A 22 -4.16 8.43 4.96
C VAL A 22 -3.93 9.74 4.22
N VAL A 23 -4.38 10.85 4.82
CA VAL A 23 -4.19 12.20 4.29
C VAL A 23 -2.85 12.74 4.80
N MET A 24 -1.95 13.06 3.87
CA MET A 24 -0.65 13.66 4.18
C MET A 24 -0.45 14.95 3.39
N GLN A 25 0.57 15.73 3.76
CA GLN A 25 0.78 17.09 3.25
C GLN A 25 0.85 17.22 1.73
N HIS A 26 1.36 16.20 1.04
CA HIS A 26 1.66 16.21 -0.40
C HIS A 26 0.91 15.13 -1.20
N ALA A 27 0.21 14.22 -0.53
CA ALA A 27 -0.51 13.13 -1.19
C ALA A 27 -1.54 12.50 -0.25
N VAL A 28 -2.52 11.80 -0.83
CA VAL A 28 -3.45 10.91 -0.13
C VAL A 28 -3.10 9.47 -0.48
N LEU A 29 -2.88 8.62 0.54
CA LEU A 29 -2.71 7.18 0.34
C LEU A 29 -4.05 6.46 0.50
N LEU A 30 -4.39 5.64 -0.49
CA LEU A 30 -5.48 4.68 -0.43
C LEU A 30 -4.88 3.30 -0.18
N ILE A 31 -5.22 2.66 0.95
CA ILE A 31 -4.54 1.44 1.40
C ILE A 31 -5.54 0.30 1.53
N GLU A 32 -5.27 -0.80 0.83
CA GLU A 32 -6.02 -2.05 0.93
C GLU A 32 -5.10 -3.16 1.46
N VAL A 33 -5.48 -3.85 2.54
CA VAL A 33 -4.70 -4.98 3.07
C VAL A 33 -5.32 -6.30 2.65
N LYS A 34 -4.49 -7.20 2.14
CA LYS A 34 -4.85 -8.59 1.86
C LYS A 34 -4.01 -9.50 2.73
N SER A 35 -4.65 -10.27 3.60
CA SER A 35 -4.03 -11.32 4.43
C SER A 35 -3.59 -12.55 3.61
N THR A 36 -3.14 -12.37 2.37
CA THR A 36 -2.71 -13.44 1.49
C THR A 36 -1.23 -13.67 1.71
N ARG A 37 -0.85 -14.90 2.10
CA ARG A 37 0.52 -15.38 2.06
C ARG A 37 0.74 -16.15 0.74
N PRO A 38 1.90 -15.99 0.10
CA PRO A 38 2.40 -16.93 -0.89
C PRO A 38 2.35 -18.37 -0.38
N THR A 39 1.46 -19.18 -0.93
CA THR A 39 1.53 -20.64 -0.75
C THR A 39 2.69 -21.19 -1.57
N ASP A 40 3.24 -22.36 -1.24
CA ASP A 40 4.36 -22.99 -1.99
C ASP A 40 4.15 -23.01 -3.52
N PRO A 41 2.94 -23.23 -4.06
CA PRO A 41 2.71 -23.16 -5.51
C PRO A 41 2.80 -21.75 -6.13
N ILE A 42 2.68 -20.66 -5.35
CA ILE A 42 3.01 -19.28 -5.80
C ILE A 42 4.53 -19.14 -5.85
N ARG A 43 5.22 -19.63 -4.83
CA ARG A 43 6.69 -19.63 -4.78
C ARG A 43 7.29 -20.46 -5.93
N LEU A 44 6.56 -21.49 -6.36
CA LEU A 44 6.90 -22.38 -7.49
C LEU A 44 6.30 -21.94 -8.84
N GLY A 45 5.57 -20.82 -8.91
CA GLY A 45 5.07 -20.25 -10.17
C GLY A 45 3.97 -21.04 -10.91
N SER A 46 3.15 -21.82 -10.20
CA SER A 46 2.07 -22.60 -10.84
C SER A 46 0.95 -21.72 -11.41
N THR A 47 0.43 -22.10 -12.57
CA THR A 47 -0.59 -21.35 -13.32
C THR A 47 -1.93 -21.20 -12.59
N ALA A 48 -2.43 -22.25 -11.93
CA ALA A 48 -3.72 -22.20 -11.21
C ALA A 48 -3.71 -21.29 -9.97
N MET A 49 -2.54 -21.13 -9.31
CA MET A 49 -2.43 -20.18 -8.19
C MET A 49 -2.25 -18.75 -8.69
N TRP A 50 -1.57 -18.54 -9.81
CA TRP A 50 -1.52 -17.23 -10.45
C TRP A 50 -2.91 -16.64 -10.72
N GLU A 51 -3.87 -17.48 -11.14
CA GLU A 51 -5.28 -17.06 -11.33
C GLU A 51 -5.96 -16.62 -10.03
N THR A 52 -5.73 -17.34 -8.93
CA THR A 52 -6.32 -16.99 -7.63
C THR A 52 -5.69 -15.72 -7.04
N LEU A 53 -4.36 -15.57 -7.14
CA LEU A 53 -3.65 -14.36 -6.71
C LEU A 53 -4.08 -13.16 -7.55
N SER A 54 -4.10 -13.30 -8.87
CA SER A 54 -4.53 -12.22 -9.78
C SER A 54 -5.99 -11.83 -9.53
N THR A 55 -6.89 -12.77 -9.23
CA THR A 55 -8.27 -12.45 -8.84
C THR A 55 -8.32 -11.57 -7.58
N LYS A 56 -7.53 -11.91 -6.55
CA LYS A 56 -7.47 -11.12 -5.31
C LYS A 56 -6.85 -9.74 -5.52
N LEU A 57 -5.77 -9.66 -6.29
CA LEU A 57 -5.10 -8.40 -6.61
C LEU A 57 -6.00 -7.51 -7.47
N ARG A 58 -6.62 -8.03 -8.54
CA ARG A 58 -7.60 -7.29 -9.36
C ARG A 58 -8.72 -6.69 -8.51
N LYS A 59 -9.23 -7.45 -7.54
CA LYS A 59 -10.22 -6.94 -6.59
C LYS A 59 -9.67 -5.78 -5.75
N ALA A 60 -8.43 -5.89 -5.25
CA ALA A 60 -7.79 -4.81 -4.50
C ALA A 60 -7.61 -3.54 -5.35
N TYR A 61 -7.12 -3.68 -6.60
CA TYR A 61 -7.04 -2.57 -7.55
C TYR A 61 -8.41 -1.92 -7.81
N SER A 62 -9.47 -2.72 -7.98
CA SER A 62 -10.83 -2.20 -8.15
C SER A 62 -11.33 -1.43 -6.91
N GLN A 63 -10.97 -1.88 -5.70
CA GLN A 63 -11.29 -1.15 -4.46
C GLN A 63 -10.57 0.20 -4.39
N ILE A 64 -9.28 0.23 -4.73
CA ILE A 64 -8.47 1.45 -4.82
C ILE A 64 -9.09 2.43 -5.82
N GLU A 65 -9.38 1.96 -7.04
CA GLU A 65 -9.94 2.78 -8.10
C GLU A 65 -11.34 3.30 -7.74
N LYS A 66 -12.19 2.47 -7.11
CA LYS A 66 -13.50 2.92 -6.62
C LYS A 66 -13.36 4.03 -5.57
N ALA A 67 -12.43 3.87 -4.62
CA ALA A 67 -12.14 4.91 -3.63
C ALA A 67 -11.63 6.21 -4.28
N ASN A 68 -10.70 6.09 -5.23
CA ASN A 68 -10.18 7.22 -6.02
C ASN A 68 -11.30 7.98 -6.74
N ARG A 69 -12.24 7.28 -7.39
CA ARG A 69 -13.40 7.91 -8.02
C ARG A 69 -14.30 8.62 -7.01
N ASN A 70 -14.63 8.01 -5.87
CA ASN A 70 -15.48 8.70 -4.88
C ASN A 70 -14.85 9.99 -4.35
N VAL A 71 -13.52 10.01 -4.16
CA VAL A 71 -12.80 11.24 -3.77
C VAL A 71 -12.87 12.27 -4.89
N SER A 72 -12.66 11.85 -6.13
CA SER A 72 -12.69 12.73 -7.31
C SER A 72 -14.07 13.32 -7.56
N ASP A 73 -15.11 12.50 -7.41
CA ASP A 73 -16.54 12.85 -7.56
C ASP A 73 -17.09 13.61 -6.33
N ARG A 74 -16.25 13.83 -5.31
CA ARG A 74 -16.61 14.48 -4.05
C ARG A 74 -17.84 13.84 -3.39
N HIS A 75 -17.90 12.52 -3.44
CA HIS A 75 -18.97 11.76 -2.80
C HIS A 75 -19.09 12.17 -1.32
N PRO A 76 -20.29 12.39 -0.76
CA PRO A 76 -20.46 12.94 0.60
C PRO A 76 -19.67 12.19 1.69
N ALA A 77 -19.55 10.87 1.57
CA ALA A 77 -18.79 10.05 2.51
C ALA A 77 -17.25 10.24 2.46
N PHE A 78 -16.74 10.97 1.46
CA PHE A 78 -15.33 11.28 1.24
C PHE A 78 -15.08 12.80 1.29
N ALA A 79 -16.05 13.60 1.76
CA ALA A 79 -15.98 15.06 1.72
C ALA A 79 -14.78 15.65 2.50
N GLU A 80 -14.26 14.92 3.49
CA GLU A 80 -13.09 15.32 4.28
C GLU A 80 -11.74 15.02 3.60
N ILE A 81 -11.75 14.22 2.53
CA ILE A 81 -10.54 13.83 1.82
C ILE A 81 -10.20 14.90 0.76
N PRO A 82 -8.99 15.47 0.76
CA PRO A 82 -8.56 16.42 -0.27
C PRO A 82 -8.62 15.77 -1.66
N HIS A 83 -9.35 16.40 -2.58
CA HIS A 83 -9.55 15.91 -3.95
C HIS A 83 -8.50 16.47 -4.92
N ASP A 84 -7.79 17.53 -4.51
CA ASP A 84 -6.77 18.26 -5.24
C ASP A 84 -5.34 17.76 -5.00
N LEU A 85 -5.13 16.91 -3.99
CA LEU A 85 -3.85 16.24 -3.77
C LEU A 85 -3.68 15.01 -4.68
N PRO A 86 -2.44 14.72 -5.12
CA PRO A 86 -2.10 13.44 -5.75
C PRO A 86 -2.55 12.26 -4.88
N ARG A 87 -3.06 11.21 -5.53
CA ARG A 87 -3.48 9.98 -4.87
C ARG A 87 -2.56 8.83 -5.29
N LEU A 88 -2.16 8.03 -4.31
CA LEU A 88 -1.38 6.81 -4.52
C LEU A 88 -2.11 5.63 -3.90
N GLY A 89 -2.10 4.49 -4.60
CA GLY A 89 -2.62 3.24 -4.09
C GLY A 89 -1.53 2.37 -3.45
N LEU A 90 -1.84 1.75 -2.32
CA LEU A 90 -0.98 0.76 -1.70
C LEU A 90 -1.79 -0.51 -1.39
N ILE A 91 -1.41 -1.61 -2.03
CA ILE A 91 -1.98 -2.92 -1.77
C ILE A 91 -0.99 -3.68 -0.90
N VAL A 92 -1.31 -3.82 0.38
CA VAL A 92 -0.42 -4.43 1.37
C VAL A 92 -0.75 -5.90 1.51
N THR A 93 0.27 -6.74 1.48
CA THR A 93 0.18 -8.20 1.60
C THR A 93 1.04 -8.72 2.75
N MET A 94 0.85 -9.96 3.19
CA MET A 94 1.63 -10.47 4.33
C MET A 94 3.08 -10.84 3.98
N GLU A 95 3.36 -11.18 2.73
CA GLU A 95 4.70 -11.50 2.26
C GLU A 95 4.90 -10.93 0.86
N SER A 96 6.16 -10.74 0.47
CA SER A 96 6.51 -10.16 -0.82
C SER A 96 6.09 -11.05 -1.99
N PHE A 97 5.58 -10.40 -3.03
CA PHE A 97 5.38 -10.98 -4.35
C PHE A 97 6.40 -10.35 -5.31
N ALA A 98 7.63 -10.88 -5.34
CA ALA A 98 8.78 -10.25 -5.99
C ALA A 98 8.57 -9.74 -7.43
N PHE A 99 7.66 -10.36 -8.20
CA PHE A 99 7.43 -10.02 -9.61
C PHE A 99 6.14 -9.22 -9.84
N VAL A 100 5.34 -8.96 -8.81
CA VAL A 100 3.97 -8.44 -9.00
C VAL A 100 3.95 -7.03 -9.61
N ASN A 101 4.97 -6.23 -9.32
CA ASN A 101 5.05 -4.85 -9.78
C ASN A 101 5.73 -4.73 -11.16
N THR A 102 6.26 -5.82 -11.75
CA THR A 102 6.89 -5.74 -13.08
C THR A 102 5.87 -5.45 -14.18
N PRO A 103 6.25 -4.80 -15.29
CA PRO A 103 5.30 -4.36 -16.31
C PRO A 103 4.62 -5.55 -17.00
N GLU A 104 5.32 -6.67 -17.17
CA GLU A 104 4.78 -7.90 -17.74
C GLU A 104 3.68 -8.50 -16.87
N VAL A 105 3.84 -8.40 -15.54
CA VAL A 105 2.84 -8.90 -14.60
C VAL A 105 1.68 -7.92 -14.48
N GLN A 106 1.95 -6.62 -14.34
CA GLN A 106 0.92 -5.58 -14.29
C GLN A 106 0.04 -5.56 -15.54
N SER A 107 0.62 -5.72 -16.73
CA SER A 107 -0.15 -5.83 -17.98
C SER A 107 -1.04 -7.08 -18.04
N ARG A 108 -0.63 -8.20 -17.42
CA ARG A 108 -1.45 -9.42 -17.29
C ARG A 108 -2.51 -9.32 -16.21
N LEU A 109 -2.27 -8.53 -15.18
CA LEU A 109 -3.24 -8.25 -14.13
C LEU A 109 -4.38 -7.38 -14.63
N ASP A 110 -4.20 -6.66 -15.75
CA ASP A 110 -5.25 -5.90 -16.46
C ASP A 110 -6.14 -5.15 -15.44
N THR A 111 -5.49 -4.22 -14.74
CA THR A 111 -6.04 -3.51 -13.59
C THR A 111 -6.68 -2.20 -14.04
N GLU A 112 -7.76 -1.80 -13.38
CA GLU A 112 -8.48 -0.56 -13.69
C GLU A 112 -7.88 0.70 -13.03
N SER A 113 -6.71 0.59 -12.38
CA SER A 113 -6.20 1.67 -11.55
C SER A 113 -5.75 2.86 -12.40
N THR A 114 -6.39 4.01 -12.19
CA THR A 114 -6.04 5.26 -12.87
C THR A 114 -4.99 6.08 -12.11
N ILE A 115 -4.57 5.61 -10.94
CA ILE A 115 -3.52 6.23 -10.11
C ILE A 115 -2.33 5.27 -9.96
N PRO A 116 -1.11 5.80 -9.71
CA PRO A 116 0.02 4.96 -9.34
C PRO A 116 -0.33 4.07 -8.14
N THR A 117 -0.22 2.76 -8.31
CA THR A 117 -0.57 1.79 -7.26
C THR A 117 0.49 0.72 -7.16
N LEU A 118 1.00 0.53 -5.95
CA LEU A 118 2.06 -0.41 -5.62
C LEU A 118 1.51 -1.57 -4.79
N VAL A 119 1.93 -2.80 -5.09
CA VAL A 119 1.75 -3.93 -4.17
C VAL A 119 3.00 -4.08 -3.33
N CYS A 120 2.86 -4.10 -2.01
CA CYS A 120 3.98 -4.30 -1.08
C CYS A 120 3.64 -5.32 0.01
N ALA A 121 4.67 -5.81 0.68
CA ALA A 121 4.57 -6.67 1.85
C ALA A 121 4.46 -5.83 3.14
N SER A 122 3.91 -6.41 4.20
CA SER A 122 3.80 -5.75 5.50
C SER A 122 5.16 -5.34 6.07
N GLN A 123 6.23 -6.09 5.78
CA GLN A 123 7.59 -5.75 6.17
C GLN A 123 8.08 -4.45 5.51
N GLU A 124 7.68 -4.20 4.26
CA GLU A 124 8.01 -2.95 3.56
C GLU A 124 7.28 -1.77 4.18
N VAL A 125 6.03 -1.96 4.61
CA VAL A 125 5.30 -0.93 5.38
C VAL A 125 5.97 -0.68 6.72
N GLU A 126 6.40 -1.73 7.42
CA GLU A 126 7.10 -1.63 8.71
C GLU A 126 8.40 -0.83 8.61
N LEU A 127 9.16 -1.01 7.54
CA LEU A 127 10.37 -0.23 7.27
C LEU A 127 10.04 1.20 6.77
N LEU A 128 9.02 1.34 5.93
CA LEU A 128 8.60 2.64 5.39
C LEU A 128 8.20 3.61 6.50
N VAL A 129 7.48 3.13 7.54
CA VAL A 129 7.03 3.99 8.64
C VAL A 129 8.15 4.47 9.57
N THR A 130 9.34 3.87 9.48
CA THR A 130 10.51 4.31 10.24
C THR A 130 11.40 5.29 9.46
N LEU A 131 11.11 5.55 8.17
CA LEU A 131 11.86 6.50 7.37
C LEU A 131 11.67 7.93 7.88
N ARG A 132 12.77 8.62 8.19
CA ARG A 132 12.79 9.99 8.73
C ARG A 132 13.51 11.00 7.83
N SER A 133 14.42 10.54 6.98
CA SER A 133 15.17 11.41 6.06
C SER A 133 14.26 12.16 5.09
N THR A 134 13.13 11.55 4.70
CA THR A 134 12.16 12.10 3.76
C THR A 134 10.74 11.79 4.23
N PRO A 135 9.77 12.72 4.11
CA PRO A 135 8.37 12.42 4.36
C PRO A 135 7.88 11.25 3.49
N ILE A 136 7.23 10.25 4.10
CA ILE A 136 6.77 9.02 3.43
C ILE A 136 5.99 9.29 2.15
N ASN A 137 5.05 10.25 2.19
CA ASN A 137 4.25 10.62 1.04
C ASN A 137 5.06 11.22 -0.10
N ARG A 138 6.17 11.92 0.21
CA ARG A 138 7.07 12.45 -0.81
C ARG A 138 7.93 11.34 -1.40
N PHE A 139 8.49 10.49 -0.54
CA PHE A 139 9.27 9.33 -0.95
C PHE A 139 8.47 8.41 -1.88
N LEU A 140 7.24 8.04 -1.49
CA LEU A 140 6.37 7.20 -2.31
C LEU A 140 5.94 7.89 -3.60
N LEU A 141 5.63 9.19 -3.56
CA LEU A 141 5.25 9.93 -4.76
C LEU A 141 6.41 9.95 -5.76
N ASP A 142 7.61 10.30 -5.31
CA ASP A 142 8.81 10.32 -6.16
C ASP A 142 9.09 8.90 -6.67
N PHE A 143 9.09 7.88 -5.82
CA PHE A 143 9.31 6.48 -6.23
C PHE A 143 8.30 5.96 -7.26
N MET A 144 7.01 6.25 -7.08
CA MET A 144 5.93 5.67 -7.92
C MET A 144 5.63 6.47 -9.18
N THR A 145 6.18 7.67 -9.33
CA THR A 145 5.96 8.53 -10.50
C THR A 145 7.23 8.80 -11.31
N ASP A 146 8.38 8.34 -10.82
CA ASP A 146 9.63 8.43 -11.55
C ASP A 146 9.63 7.44 -12.74
N SER A 147 9.62 8.00 -13.95
CA SER A 147 9.63 7.23 -15.19
C SER A 147 10.95 6.53 -15.48
N GLU A 148 12.04 6.95 -14.85
CA GLU A 148 13.36 6.32 -14.98
C GLU A 148 13.53 5.16 -13.98
N LYS A 149 12.71 5.12 -12.92
CA LYS A 149 12.70 4.01 -11.99
C LYS A 149 11.87 2.86 -12.53
N GLU A 150 12.52 1.72 -12.58
CA GLU A 150 11.86 0.43 -12.62
C GLU A 150 11.13 0.22 -11.27
N VAL A 151 9.86 0.65 -11.18
CA VAL A 151 9.01 0.59 -9.98
C VAL A 151 8.65 -0.86 -9.66
N PHE A 152 9.63 -1.69 -9.34
CA PHE A 152 9.45 -3.14 -9.17
C PHE A 152 9.62 -3.58 -7.73
N ASP A 153 10.46 -2.89 -6.97
CA ASP A 153 10.89 -3.35 -5.65
C ASP A 153 11.09 -2.18 -4.67
N LEU A 154 10.08 -1.96 -3.83
CA LEU A 154 10.14 -0.95 -2.77
C LEU A 154 11.19 -1.32 -1.71
N SER A 155 11.42 -2.60 -1.46
CA SER A 155 12.46 -3.07 -0.53
C SER A 155 13.85 -2.63 -0.98
N ASN A 156 14.16 -2.72 -2.28
CA ASN A 156 15.45 -2.25 -2.80
C ASN A 156 15.63 -0.74 -2.63
N GLU A 157 14.58 0.05 -2.91
CA GLU A 157 14.64 1.50 -2.75
C GLU A 157 14.80 1.89 -1.27
N LEU A 158 14.08 1.22 -0.36
CA LEU A 158 14.20 1.46 1.08
C LEU A 158 15.58 1.04 1.59
N THR A 159 16.09 -0.12 1.21
CA THR A 159 17.41 -0.61 1.67
C THR A 159 18.59 0.17 1.07
N ALA A 160 18.39 0.87 -0.04
CA ALA A 160 19.38 1.80 -0.59
C ALA A 160 19.52 3.11 0.22
N GLN A 161 18.55 3.43 1.09
CA GLN A 161 18.67 4.57 2.00
C GLN A 161 19.74 4.30 3.06
N PRO A 162 20.49 5.33 3.51
CA PRO A 162 21.49 5.14 4.55
C PRO A 162 20.83 4.72 5.87
N VAL A 163 21.53 3.95 6.69
CA VAL A 163 20.96 3.36 7.94
C VAL A 163 20.44 4.45 8.90
N ASP A 164 21.09 5.60 8.94
CA ASP A 164 20.69 6.76 9.76
C ASP A 164 19.48 7.53 9.20
N ALA A 165 18.98 7.16 8.01
CA ALA A 165 17.70 7.65 7.50
C ALA A 165 16.50 7.10 8.27
N PHE A 166 16.68 6.04 9.06
CA PHE A 166 15.62 5.34 9.77
C PHE A 166 15.69 5.58 11.28
N CYS A 167 14.53 5.51 11.94
CA CYS A 167 14.43 5.46 13.40
C CYS A 167 13.99 4.08 13.88
N ARG A 168 13.95 3.89 15.20
CA ARG A 168 13.25 2.73 15.77
C ARG A 168 11.75 2.80 15.49
N ASN A 169 11.14 1.64 15.37
CA ASN A 169 9.70 1.51 15.24
C ASN A 169 9.06 1.43 16.64
N GLU A 170 8.54 2.55 17.13
CA GLU A 170 7.92 2.64 18.46
C GLU A 170 6.70 1.72 18.62
N VAL A 171 5.99 1.39 17.52
CA VAL A 171 4.87 0.44 17.55
C VAL A 171 5.38 -0.98 17.81
N MET A 172 6.52 -1.34 17.18
CA MET A 172 7.15 -2.64 17.42
C MET A 172 7.79 -2.71 18.81
N ASP A 173 8.41 -1.64 19.28
CA ASP A 173 8.93 -1.55 20.65
C ASP A 173 7.78 -1.73 21.66
N ALA A 174 6.67 -1.01 21.50
CA ALA A 174 5.49 -1.14 22.37
C ALA A 174 4.86 -2.54 22.30
N ALA A 175 4.82 -3.16 21.12
CA ALA A 175 4.36 -4.54 20.97
C ALA A 175 5.28 -5.52 21.71
N TRP A 176 6.60 -5.36 21.57
CA TRP A 176 7.60 -6.17 22.27
C TRP A 176 7.48 -6.04 23.80
N ASP A 177 7.32 -4.81 24.29
CA ASP A 177 7.17 -4.52 25.71
C ASP A 177 5.84 -5.00 26.31
N SER A 178 4.83 -5.25 25.46
CA SER A 178 3.52 -5.75 25.91
C SER A 178 3.50 -7.24 26.26
N TYR A 179 4.52 -8.00 25.86
CA TYR A 179 4.61 -9.43 26.18
C TYR A 179 5.09 -9.62 27.63
N ASP A 180 4.42 -10.51 28.36
CA ASP A 180 4.93 -11.03 29.62
C ASP A 180 6.00 -12.08 29.30
N TRP A 181 7.25 -11.66 29.33
CA TRP A 181 8.41 -12.50 28.99
C TRP A 181 8.69 -13.59 30.02
N GLY A 182 7.99 -13.61 31.16
CA GLY A 182 8.17 -14.62 32.22
C GLY A 182 9.61 -14.70 32.75
N LEU A 183 10.34 -13.58 32.69
CA LEU A 183 11.71 -13.42 33.18
C LEU A 183 11.75 -13.13 34.69
#